data_AF-A0A8S9BTV1-F1
#
_entry.id   AF-A0A8S9BTV1-F1
#
_cell.length_a   1.000
_cell.length_b   1.000
_cell.length_c   1.000
_cell.angle_alpha   90.00
_cell.angle_beta   90.00
_cell.angle_gamma   90.00
#
_symmetry.space_group_name_H-M   'P 1'
#
loop_
_entity.id
_entity.type
_entity.pdbx_description
1 polymer ?
#
loop_
_entity_poly.entity_id
_entity_poly.type
_entity_poly.pdbx_seq_one_letter_code
_entity_poly.pdbx_strand_id
1 'polypeptide(L)'
;MKISLKIVALLSIFLCVFVPVSIAETAQTQCPAHETTGSLNAAQVPFHDMFLTQPTSEACACNTETEKTQPEIVLSRPAPAIVYTHKNLENCQHSKHLSKSSELRSYEVDTCYRIKELYWTILSPAFCQDGSRAVLSRFGGKTCTLGSRVEDMIVVDETILWRCLGMMGDTSSFAFLCDDVRELENQWFNPWFLTKATVVTLTLMRQFGFLSGVELAMVFYALRWLGLFSFLWEFVKTMCFYIVIWYLGSIMFLAVTVGIMMVMTLILLGYDNLCHSLWDAD
;
A
#
# COMPACT_ATOMS: atom_id res chain seq x y z
N MET A 1 -13.33 58.03 -4.59
CA MET A 1 -13.37 56.58 -4.32
C MET A 1 -13.67 56.36 -2.84
N LYS A 2 -14.95 56.20 -2.46
CA LYS A 2 -15.35 55.93 -1.07
C LYS A 2 -15.51 54.42 -0.92
N ILE A 3 -14.42 53.71 -0.66
CA ILE A 3 -14.50 52.32 -0.23
C ILE A 3 -15.18 52.36 1.13
N SER A 4 -16.41 51.85 1.17
CA SER A 4 -17.29 51.95 2.32
C SER A 4 -16.64 51.27 3.52
N LEU A 5 -16.51 52.01 4.62
CA LEU A 5 -16.00 51.56 5.92
C LEU A 5 -16.65 50.24 6.40
N LYS A 6 -17.83 49.92 5.86
CA LYS A 6 -18.56 48.67 6.07
C LYS A 6 -17.84 47.42 5.52
N ILE A 7 -17.09 47.54 4.41
CA ILE A 7 -16.36 46.43 3.81
C ILE A 7 -15.16 46.04 4.69
N VAL A 8 -14.47 47.04 5.26
CA VAL A 8 -13.35 46.80 6.19
C VAL A 8 -13.83 46.17 7.49
N ALA A 9 -14.99 46.58 8.01
CA ALA A 9 -15.59 45.98 9.20
C ALA A 9 -16.02 44.51 8.96
N LEU A 10 -16.57 44.20 7.78
CA LEU A 10 -16.96 42.83 7.43
C LEU A 10 -15.75 41.91 7.24
N LEU A 11 -14.67 42.39 6.62
CA LEU A 11 -13.42 41.63 6.47
C LEU A 11 -12.73 41.36 7.82
N SER A 12 -12.82 42.31 8.77
CA SER A 12 -12.30 42.13 10.13
C SER A 12 -13.04 41.03 10.89
N ILE A 13 -14.37 40.96 10.79
CA ILE A 13 -15.15 39.91 11.46
C ILE A 13 -14.87 38.55 10.83
N PHE A 14 -14.71 38.48 9.51
CA PHE A 14 -14.41 37.24 8.80
C PHE A 14 -13.03 36.66 9.16
N LEU A 15 -12.01 37.52 9.34
CA LEU A 15 -10.67 37.11 9.76
C LEU A 15 -10.61 36.64 11.22
N CYS A 16 -11.49 37.12 12.11
CA CYS A 16 -11.52 36.65 13.50
C CYS A 16 -12.19 35.29 13.68
N VAL A 17 -13.10 34.89 12.78
CA VAL A 17 -13.83 33.61 12.87
C VAL A 17 -13.08 32.46 12.22
N PHE A 18 -12.18 32.74 11.25
CA PHE A 18 -11.55 31.73 10.40
C PHE A 18 -10.04 31.52 10.60
N VAL A 19 -9.41 32.09 11.64
CA VAL A 19 -8.04 31.68 12.00
C VAL A 19 -8.13 30.44 12.90
N PRO A 20 -7.79 29.23 12.41
CA PRO A 20 -7.74 28.08 13.27
C PRO A 20 -6.54 28.24 14.20
N VAL A 21 -6.82 28.21 15.49
CA VAL A 21 -5.86 28.05 16.57
C VAL A 21 -5.16 26.70 16.37
N SER A 22 -3.98 26.73 15.74
CA SER A 22 -3.06 25.59 15.73
C SER A 22 -2.43 25.46 17.11
N ILE A 23 -3.11 24.73 18.01
CA ILE A 23 -2.51 24.29 19.27
C ILE A 23 -1.51 23.18 18.97
N ALA A 24 -0.29 23.43 19.43
CA ALA A 24 0.77 22.46 19.58
C ALA A 24 0.40 21.45 20.67
N GLU A 25 0.40 20.16 20.35
CA GLU A 25 0.51 19.10 21.36
C GLU A 25 0.88 17.76 20.72
N THR A 26 2.16 17.39 20.78
CA THR A 26 2.57 15.99 20.92
C THR A 26 3.78 15.95 21.84
N ALA A 27 3.49 15.97 23.14
CA ALA A 27 4.40 15.54 24.18
C ALA A 27 4.46 14.00 24.21
N GLN A 28 5.69 13.51 24.29
CA GLN A 28 6.18 12.22 24.77
C GLN A 28 5.16 11.23 25.34
N THR A 29 5.18 10.00 24.82
CA THR A 29 5.04 8.80 25.65
C THR A 29 6.23 7.89 25.39
N GLN A 30 7.15 7.95 26.34
CA GLN A 30 8.36 7.17 26.46
C GLN A 30 7.99 5.91 27.26
N CYS A 31 8.04 4.73 26.64
CA CYS A 31 7.93 3.47 27.36
C CYS A 31 9.33 2.91 27.67
N PRO A 32 9.56 2.39 28.89
CA PRO A 32 10.88 2.03 29.39
C PRO A 32 11.43 0.77 28.73
N ALA A 33 12.76 0.77 28.59
CA ALA A 33 13.58 -0.37 28.22
C ALA A 33 13.34 -1.53 29.20
N HIS A 34 13.01 -2.70 28.67
CA HIS A 34 13.11 -3.96 29.40
C HIS A 34 14.41 -4.64 28.97
N GLU A 35 15.45 -4.47 29.78
CA GLU A 35 16.62 -5.34 29.79
C GLU A 35 16.16 -6.78 30.00
N THR A 36 16.47 -7.66 29.06
CA THR A 36 16.43 -9.10 29.28
C THR A 36 17.76 -9.67 28.80
N THR A 37 18.73 -9.72 29.72
CA THR A 37 19.97 -10.47 29.58
C THR A 37 19.65 -11.95 29.70
N GLY A 38 19.28 -12.56 28.56
CA GLY A 38 19.08 -13.99 28.42
C GLY A 38 20.16 -14.59 27.52
N SER A 39 21.28 -14.96 28.12
CA SER A 39 22.31 -15.82 27.52
C SER A 39 21.70 -17.18 27.21
N LEU A 40 21.46 -17.48 25.93
CA LEU A 40 21.12 -18.81 25.45
C LEU A 40 22.28 -19.33 24.61
N ASN A 41 23.00 -20.26 25.24
CA ASN A 41 24.07 -21.04 24.65
C ASN A 41 23.61 -21.70 23.35
N ALA A 42 24.52 -21.70 22.38
CA ALA A 42 24.46 -22.49 21.17
C ALA A 42 24.20 -23.97 21.51
N ALA A 43 22.97 -24.43 21.27
CA ALA A 43 22.67 -25.84 21.10
C ALA A 43 22.97 -26.21 19.65
N GLN A 44 24.22 -26.61 19.44
CA GLN A 44 24.72 -27.25 18.23
C GLN A 44 24.02 -28.61 18.12
N VAL A 45 23.00 -28.70 17.26
CA VAL A 45 22.32 -29.98 16.96
C VAL A 45 23.21 -30.74 15.97
N PRO A 46 23.74 -31.93 16.33
CA PRO A 46 24.46 -32.77 15.38
C PRO A 46 23.46 -33.45 14.44
N PHE A 47 23.59 -33.18 13.14
CA PHE A 47 23.00 -33.98 12.07
C PHE A 47 23.60 -35.39 12.15
N HIS A 48 22.80 -36.37 12.57
CA HIS A 48 23.15 -37.79 12.47
C HIS A 48 22.78 -38.31 11.09
N ASP A 49 23.75 -38.99 10.48
CA ASP A 49 23.67 -39.75 9.24
C ASP A 49 22.45 -40.68 9.20
N MET A 50 21.61 -40.52 8.17
CA MET A 50 20.55 -41.47 7.86
C MET A 50 21.05 -42.43 6.79
N PHE A 51 21.48 -43.62 7.23
CA PHE A 51 21.82 -44.75 6.38
C PHE A 51 20.58 -45.38 5.73
N LEU A 52 20.77 -45.78 4.48
CA LEU A 52 19.91 -46.55 3.58
C LEU A 52 19.09 -47.68 4.24
N THR A 53 17.81 -47.77 3.86
CA THR A 53 17.20 -49.08 3.57
C THR A 53 16.33 -48.99 2.32
N GLN A 54 16.65 -49.85 1.37
CA GLN A 54 15.97 -50.07 0.11
C GLN A 54 14.93 -51.19 0.34
N PRO A 55 13.63 -51.02 0.01
CA PRO A 55 12.72 -52.14 -0.04
C PRO A 55 12.59 -52.66 -1.47
N THR A 56 12.72 -53.98 -1.57
CA THR A 56 12.46 -54.81 -2.74
C THR A 56 10.99 -54.80 -3.14
N SER A 57 10.82 -55.14 -4.41
CA SER A 57 9.64 -55.24 -5.28
C SER A 57 8.43 -56.04 -4.79
N GLU A 58 7.33 -55.84 -5.53
CA GLU A 58 6.14 -56.69 -5.73
C GLU A 58 4.95 -56.49 -4.78
N ALA A 59 3.93 -55.76 -5.26
CA ALA A 59 2.62 -56.33 -5.62
C ALA A 59 1.64 -55.21 -6.02
N CYS A 60 1.01 -55.36 -7.18
CA CYS A 60 -0.10 -54.53 -7.62
C CYS A 60 -1.32 -54.77 -6.71
N ALA A 61 -1.75 -53.76 -5.98
CA ALA A 61 -3.06 -53.71 -5.32
C ALA A 61 -3.71 -52.36 -5.63
N CYS A 62 -4.97 -52.40 -6.08
CA CYS A 62 -5.78 -51.22 -6.33
C CYS A 62 -5.98 -50.46 -5.01
N ASN A 63 -5.27 -49.35 -4.85
CA ASN A 63 -5.43 -48.48 -3.69
C ASN A 63 -6.59 -47.52 -3.95
N THR A 64 -7.71 -47.75 -3.26
CA THR A 64 -8.64 -46.70 -2.86
C THR A 64 -7.82 -45.59 -2.20
N GLU A 65 -7.80 -44.40 -2.82
CA GLU A 65 -7.21 -43.17 -2.28
C GLU A 65 -7.88 -42.85 -0.95
N THR A 66 -7.34 -43.44 0.12
CA THR A 66 -7.60 -42.99 1.47
C THR A 66 -6.71 -41.77 1.61
N GLU A 67 -7.28 -40.60 1.36
CA GLU A 67 -6.68 -39.30 1.60
C GLU A 67 -6.14 -39.31 3.03
N LYS A 68 -4.84 -39.59 3.15
CA LYS A 68 -4.15 -39.69 4.42
C LYS A 68 -3.97 -38.26 4.88
N THR A 69 -4.98 -37.73 5.57
CA THR A 69 -4.96 -36.43 6.22
C THR A 69 -3.73 -36.39 7.11
N GLN A 70 -2.69 -35.74 6.61
CA GLN A 70 -1.45 -35.53 7.34
C GLN A 70 -1.82 -34.67 8.56
N PRO A 71 -1.43 -35.07 9.79
CA PRO A 71 -1.83 -34.35 10.98
C PRO A 71 -1.39 -32.90 10.86
N GLU A 72 -2.37 -32.00 10.93
CA GLU A 72 -2.17 -30.56 10.85
C GLU A 72 -1.33 -30.11 12.06
N ILE A 73 -0.07 -29.76 11.81
CA ILE A 73 0.85 -29.28 12.85
C ILE A 73 0.51 -27.80 13.06
N VAL A 74 -0.40 -27.53 14.00
CA VAL A 74 -0.71 -26.15 14.41
C VAL A 74 0.49 -25.60 15.19
N LEU A 75 1.19 -24.61 14.62
CA LEU A 75 2.22 -23.90 15.36
C LEU A 75 1.58 -22.91 16.33
N SER A 76 2.17 -22.81 17.52
CA SER A 76 1.71 -21.84 18.52
C SER A 76 1.94 -20.39 18.09
N ARG A 77 2.91 -20.14 17.19
CA ARG A 77 3.22 -18.84 16.59
C ARG A 77 3.74 -19.03 15.16
N PRO A 78 3.45 -18.09 14.24
CA PRO A 78 4.07 -18.10 12.92
C PRO A 78 5.59 -17.97 13.05
N ALA A 79 6.31 -18.68 12.19
CA ALA A 79 7.77 -18.65 12.17
C ALA A 79 8.25 -17.64 11.12
N PRO A 80 9.13 -16.69 11.48
CA PRO A 80 9.61 -15.69 10.53
C PRO A 80 10.58 -16.28 9.50
N ALA A 81 10.68 -15.65 8.33
CA ALA A 81 11.67 -15.98 7.33
C ALA A 81 13.04 -15.43 7.72
N ILE A 82 14.10 -16.21 7.46
CA ILE A 82 15.47 -15.78 7.70
C ILE A 82 16.15 -15.55 6.35
N VAL A 83 16.60 -14.33 6.12
CA VAL A 83 17.12 -13.88 4.82
C VAL A 83 18.47 -13.19 4.99
N TYR A 84 19.44 -13.55 4.17
CA TYR A 84 20.65 -12.75 3.98
C TYR A 84 20.44 -11.73 2.89
N THR A 85 20.77 -10.47 3.18
CA THR A 85 20.81 -9.42 2.17
C THR A 85 22.24 -9.18 1.70
N HIS A 86 22.39 -8.99 0.40
CA HIS A 86 23.66 -8.77 -0.28
C HIS A 86 23.58 -7.48 -1.10
N LYS A 87 24.67 -6.69 -1.09
CA LYS A 87 24.77 -5.44 -1.85
C LYS A 87 25.06 -5.66 -3.35
N ASN A 88 25.67 -6.79 -3.71
CA ASN A 88 26.09 -7.10 -5.07
C ASN A 88 25.75 -8.57 -5.40
N LEU A 89 25.37 -8.82 -6.65
CA LEU A 89 25.09 -10.13 -7.22
C LEU A 89 26.27 -11.09 -7.05
N GLU A 90 27.50 -10.62 -7.27
CA GLU A 90 28.70 -11.46 -7.14
C GLU A 90 28.83 -12.05 -5.74
N ASN A 91 28.58 -11.24 -4.70
CA ASN A 91 28.61 -11.68 -3.31
C ASN A 91 27.50 -12.68 -3.00
N CYS A 92 26.35 -12.52 -3.64
CA CYS A 92 25.18 -13.37 -3.44
C CYS A 92 25.39 -14.75 -4.09
N GLN A 93 25.91 -14.80 -5.32
CA GLN A 93 26.21 -16.04 -6.05
C GLN A 93 27.36 -16.85 -5.44
N HIS A 94 28.38 -16.19 -4.89
CA HIS A 94 29.55 -16.86 -4.29
C HIS A 94 29.38 -17.15 -2.79
N SER A 95 28.21 -16.85 -2.19
CA SER A 95 27.96 -16.91 -0.74
C SER A 95 27.89 -18.32 -0.12
N LYS A 96 28.49 -19.36 -0.74
CA LYS A 96 28.71 -20.65 -0.05
C LYS A 96 29.44 -20.46 1.29
N HIS A 97 30.21 -19.38 1.41
CA HIS A 97 30.75 -18.91 2.67
C HIS A 97 30.16 -17.55 3.00
N LEU A 98 29.52 -17.47 4.17
CA LEU A 98 28.98 -16.26 4.80
C LEU A 98 30.00 -15.12 4.77
N SER A 99 29.92 -14.29 3.74
CA SER A 99 30.80 -13.15 3.59
C SER A 99 30.46 -12.14 4.69
N LYS A 100 31.48 -11.55 5.32
CA LYS A 100 31.35 -10.57 6.43
C LYS A 100 30.48 -9.34 6.08
N SER A 101 30.10 -9.19 4.81
CA SER A 101 29.28 -8.10 4.27
C SER A 101 27.77 -8.42 4.20
N SER A 102 27.34 -9.65 4.46
CA SER A 102 25.90 -10.00 4.47
C SER A 102 25.26 -9.70 5.82
N GLU A 103 24.15 -8.99 5.82
CA GLU A 103 23.34 -8.75 7.01
C GLU A 103 22.26 -9.84 7.11
N LEU A 104 22.18 -10.50 8.26
CA LEU A 104 21.12 -11.46 8.54
C LEU A 104 19.89 -10.68 9.02
N ARG A 105 18.75 -10.87 8.36
CA ARG A 105 17.48 -10.27 8.77
C ARG A 105 16.40 -11.32 8.93
N SER A 106 15.52 -11.06 9.88
CA SER A 106 14.32 -11.84 10.15
C SER A 106 13.11 -11.03 9.68
N TYR A 107 12.25 -11.64 8.89
CA TYR A 107 11.04 -11.01 8.35
C TYR A 107 9.81 -11.77 8.83
N GLU A 108 8.89 -11.05 9.46
CA GLU A 108 7.64 -11.64 9.96
C GLU A 108 6.65 -11.84 8.80
N VAL A 109 5.75 -12.82 8.98
CA VAL A 109 4.64 -13.04 8.04
C VAL A 109 3.65 -11.88 8.10
N ASP A 110 2.92 -11.68 7.01
CA ASP A 110 1.86 -10.68 6.84
C ASP A 110 2.28 -9.25 7.18
N THR A 111 3.60 -9.00 7.17
CA THR A 111 4.19 -7.70 7.44
C THR A 111 4.82 -7.17 6.17
N CYS A 112 4.45 -5.94 5.82
CA CYS A 112 5.00 -5.28 4.65
C CYS A 112 6.34 -4.65 4.94
N TYR A 113 7.32 -4.93 4.08
CA TYR A 113 8.65 -4.36 4.15
C TYR A 113 9.02 -3.69 2.83
N ARG A 114 9.78 -2.60 2.93
CA ARG A 114 10.34 -1.93 1.75
C ARG A 114 11.67 -2.57 1.37
N ILE A 115 11.83 -2.91 0.09
CA ILE A 115 13.09 -3.45 -0.43
C ILE A 115 14.12 -2.32 -0.45
N LYS A 116 15.23 -2.53 0.25
CA LYS A 116 16.39 -1.60 0.22
C LYS A 116 17.59 -2.23 -0.47
N GLU A 117 17.74 -3.55 -0.34
CA GLU A 117 18.84 -4.32 -0.89
C GLU A 117 18.39 -5.14 -2.11
N LEU A 118 19.27 -5.24 -3.11
CA LEU A 118 18.95 -5.77 -4.45
C LEU A 118 19.04 -7.30 -4.56
N TYR A 119 19.77 -7.98 -3.68
CA TYR A 119 20.06 -9.41 -3.83
C TYR A 119 19.92 -10.16 -2.52
N TRP A 120 19.08 -11.18 -2.49
CA TRP A 120 18.76 -11.89 -1.26
C TRP A 120 19.01 -13.39 -1.38
N THR A 121 19.34 -14.02 -0.25
CA THR A 121 19.41 -15.47 -0.13
C THR A 121 18.53 -15.90 1.03
N ILE A 122 17.50 -16.69 0.75
CA ILE A 122 16.58 -17.18 1.78
C ILE A 122 17.19 -18.43 2.41
N LEU A 123 17.42 -18.40 3.71
CA LEU A 123 17.97 -19.52 4.49
C LEU A 123 16.88 -20.44 5.02
N SER A 124 15.80 -19.83 5.51
CA SER A 124 14.65 -20.52 6.09
C SER A 124 13.39 -19.84 5.57
N PRO A 125 12.40 -20.61 5.08
CA PRO A 125 11.12 -20.05 4.69
C PRO A 125 10.38 -19.56 5.94
N ALA A 126 9.45 -18.63 5.74
CA ALA A 126 8.47 -18.27 6.76
C ALA A 126 7.36 -19.33 6.79
N PHE A 127 6.81 -19.55 7.98
CA PHE A 127 5.67 -20.44 8.19
C PHE A 127 4.53 -19.71 8.89
N CYS A 128 3.34 -20.06 8.45
CA CYS A 128 2.09 -19.55 8.95
C CYS A 128 1.64 -20.29 10.21
N GLN A 129 0.59 -19.81 10.84
CA GLN A 129 0.13 -20.38 12.12
C GLN A 129 -0.43 -21.80 11.98
N ASP A 130 -1.02 -22.10 10.83
CA ASP A 130 -1.49 -23.42 10.38
C ASP A 130 -0.33 -24.38 10.00
N GLY A 131 0.90 -23.88 9.97
CA GLY A 131 2.08 -24.63 9.54
C GLY A 131 2.30 -24.68 8.04
N SER A 132 1.49 -23.97 7.24
CA SER A 132 1.75 -23.80 5.82
C SER A 132 2.95 -22.88 5.58
N ARG A 133 3.57 -22.98 4.40
CA ARG A 133 4.69 -22.12 4.01
C ARG A 133 4.15 -20.82 3.45
N ALA A 134 4.63 -19.69 3.95
CA ALA A 134 4.25 -18.38 3.44
C ALA A 134 4.84 -18.13 2.03
N VAL A 135 4.07 -17.47 1.18
CA VAL A 135 4.47 -17.12 -0.19
C VAL A 135 5.16 -15.76 -0.20
N LEU A 136 6.35 -15.68 -0.80
CA LEU A 136 7.05 -14.40 -0.98
C LEU A 136 6.40 -13.62 -2.11
N SER A 137 5.78 -12.49 -1.80
CA SER A 137 5.10 -11.64 -2.77
C SER A 137 5.80 -10.29 -2.91
N ARG A 138 6.07 -9.88 -4.15
CA ARG A 138 6.64 -8.56 -4.48
C ARG A 138 5.56 -7.64 -5.03
N PHE A 139 5.57 -6.40 -4.57
CA PHE A 139 4.66 -5.33 -4.96
C PHE A 139 5.45 -4.23 -5.67
N GLY A 140 4.90 -3.66 -6.75
CA GLY A 140 5.59 -2.63 -7.54
C GLY A 140 5.70 -1.25 -6.89
N GLY A 141 5.05 -1.05 -5.74
CA GLY A 141 5.05 0.20 -4.98
C GLY A 141 5.88 0.13 -3.70
N LYS A 142 6.18 1.31 -3.11
CA LYS A 142 6.95 1.44 -1.86
C LYS A 142 6.23 0.87 -0.64
N THR A 143 4.95 0.56 -0.81
CA THR A 143 4.03 0.08 0.22
C THR A 143 3.20 -1.07 -0.32
N CYS A 144 2.94 -2.07 0.53
CA CYS A 144 2.02 -3.17 0.29
C CYS A 144 0.58 -2.72 0.62
N THR A 145 0.20 -1.56 0.09
CA THR A 145 -1.10 -0.91 0.31
C THR A 145 -2.18 -1.44 -0.61
N LEU A 146 -3.45 -1.20 -0.24
CA LEU A 146 -4.61 -1.40 -1.10
C LEU A 146 -4.36 -0.85 -2.51
N GLY A 147 -4.52 -1.70 -3.52
CA GLY A 147 -4.34 -1.35 -4.94
C GLY A 147 -2.90 -1.47 -5.47
N SER A 148 -1.92 -1.80 -4.62
CA SER A 148 -0.58 -2.13 -5.10
C SER A 148 -0.63 -3.44 -5.88
N ARG A 149 -0.38 -3.37 -7.19
CA ARG A 149 -0.32 -4.56 -8.05
C ARG A 149 0.81 -5.48 -7.58
N VAL A 150 0.46 -6.75 -7.34
CA VAL A 150 1.45 -7.81 -7.08
C VAL A 150 2.15 -8.07 -8.41
N GLU A 151 3.46 -7.89 -8.43
CA GLU A 151 4.26 -8.09 -9.62
C GLU A 151 4.65 -9.55 -9.78
N ASP A 152 5.18 -10.13 -8.71
CA ASP A 152 5.70 -11.49 -8.68
C ASP A 152 5.27 -12.18 -7.38
N MET A 153 4.87 -13.44 -7.48
CA MET A 153 4.66 -14.34 -6.35
C MET A 153 5.61 -15.51 -6.49
N ILE A 154 6.40 -15.75 -5.47
CA ILE A 154 7.42 -16.79 -5.44
C ILE A 154 7.10 -17.72 -4.27
N VAL A 155 6.73 -18.96 -4.58
CA VAL A 155 6.56 -20.01 -3.58
C VAL A 155 7.94 -20.45 -3.12
N VAL A 156 8.28 -20.22 -1.86
CA VAL A 156 9.61 -20.54 -1.32
C VAL A 156 9.70 -22.05 -1.03
N ASP A 157 10.16 -22.79 -2.03
CA ASP A 157 10.45 -24.21 -1.93
C ASP A 157 11.94 -24.48 -1.65
N GLU A 158 12.29 -25.76 -1.53
CA GLU A 158 13.67 -26.21 -1.31
C GLU A 158 14.61 -25.90 -2.49
N THR A 159 14.06 -25.68 -3.68
CA THR A 159 14.85 -25.33 -4.85
C THR A 159 15.27 -23.86 -4.84
N ILE A 160 14.47 -22.99 -4.23
CA ILE A 160 14.72 -21.56 -4.10
C ILE A 160 15.53 -21.24 -2.85
N LEU A 161 15.41 -22.05 -1.80
CA LEU A 161 16.28 -21.97 -0.63
C LEU A 161 17.75 -21.98 -1.07
N TRP A 162 18.55 -21.10 -0.47
CA TRP A 162 19.97 -20.90 -0.80
C TRP A 162 20.28 -20.34 -2.20
N ARG A 163 19.27 -20.09 -3.06
CA ARG A 163 19.50 -19.37 -4.31
C ARG A 163 19.55 -17.87 -4.09
N CYS A 164 20.41 -17.24 -4.88
CA CYS A 164 20.44 -15.81 -4.96
C CYS A 164 19.23 -15.29 -5.76
N LEU A 165 18.37 -14.53 -5.11
CA LEU A 165 17.21 -13.87 -5.69
C LEU A 165 17.54 -12.41 -5.99
N GLY A 166 17.39 -12.02 -7.25
CA GLY A 166 17.48 -10.62 -7.68
C GLY A 166 16.17 -9.90 -7.38
N MET A 167 16.17 -9.08 -6.34
CA MET A 167 15.10 -8.15 -6.01
C MET A 167 15.35 -6.83 -6.75
N MET A 168 15.18 -6.84 -8.07
CA MET A 168 15.33 -5.64 -8.90
C MET A 168 14.06 -4.80 -8.86
N GLY A 169 14.21 -3.49 -8.64
CA GLY A 169 13.12 -2.51 -8.66
C GLY A 169 13.21 -1.56 -7.46
N ASP A 170 13.76 -0.37 -7.68
CA ASP A 170 14.06 0.65 -6.63
C ASP A 170 12.81 1.16 -5.88
N THR A 171 11.62 0.81 -6.36
CA THR A 171 10.34 1.18 -5.77
C THR A 171 9.57 0.01 -5.17
N SER A 172 10.12 -1.20 -5.16
CA SER A 172 9.36 -2.39 -4.74
C SER A 172 9.28 -2.57 -3.22
N SER A 173 8.18 -3.16 -2.77
CA SER A 173 7.97 -3.66 -1.41
C SER A 173 7.64 -5.14 -1.48
N PHE A 174 7.72 -5.83 -0.35
CA PHE A 174 7.47 -7.25 -0.29
C PHE A 174 6.86 -7.66 1.03
N ALA A 175 6.24 -8.83 1.04
CA ALA A 175 5.76 -9.50 2.25
C ALA A 175 5.84 -11.02 2.06
N PHE A 176 5.99 -11.74 3.17
CA PHE A 176 5.72 -13.17 3.22
C PHE A 176 4.26 -13.33 3.63
N LEU A 177 3.40 -13.75 2.69
CA LEU A 177 1.95 -13.82 2.90
C LEU A 177 1.53 -15.24 3.25
N CYS A 178 0.69 -15.35 4.27
CA CYS A 178 0.12 -16.62 4.69
C CYS A 178 -1.14 -17.00 3.94
N ASP A 179 -1.98 -16.03 3.63
CA ASP A 179 -3.17 -16.25 2.84
C ASP A 179 -2.83 -16.14 1.34
N ASP A 180 -3.49 -16.99 0.53
CA ASP A 180 -3.36 -16.91 -0.92
C ASP A 180 -3.75 -15.49 -1.36
N VAL A 181 -2.90 -14.87 -2.18
CA VAL A 181 -3.06 -13.45 -2.55
C VAL A 181 -4.39 -13.16 -3.27
N ARG A 182 -5.01 -14.21 -3.82
CA ARG A 182 -6.36 -14.15 -4.41
C ARG A 182 -7.45 -13.91 -3.36
N GLU A 183 -7.26 -14.35 -2.13
CA GLU A 183 -8.12 -14.00 -1.01
C GLU A 183 -7.79 -12.61 -0.47
N LEU A 184 -6.52 -12.18 -0.44
CA LEU A 184 -6.20 -10.80 -0.07
C LEU A 184 -6.87 -9.76 -0.98
N GLU A 185 -6.95 -10.01 -2.30
CA GLU A 185 -7.68 -9.11 -3.21
C GLU A 185 -9.16 -8.95 -2.80
N ASN A 186 -9.76 -9.99 -2.21
CA ASN A 186 -11.16 -10.00 -1.78
C ASN A 186 -11.36 -9.58 -0.30
N GLN A 187 -10.41 -9.87 0.58
CA GLN A 187 -10.53 -9.71 2.04
C GLN A 187 -10.14 -8.30 2.50
N TRP A 188 -9.19 -7.64 1.81
CA TRP A 188 -8.86 -6.23 2.03
C TRP A 188 -9.84 -5.27 1.34
N PHE A 189 -10.64 -5.78 0.39
CA PHE A 189 -11.84 -5.12 -0.13
C PHE A 189 -13.07 -5.30 0.76
N ASN A 190 -12.90 -5.59 2.06
CA ASN A 190 -14.02 -5.53 2.97
C ASN A 190 -14.57 -4.10 3.03
N PRO A 191 -15.82 -3.83 2.60
CA PRO A 191 -16.42 -2.49 2.63
C PRO A 191 -16.61 -1.96 4.06
N TRP A 192 -16.24 -2.73 5.08
CA TRP A 192 -16.39 -2.40 6.49
C TRP A 192 -15.56 -1.17 6.93
N PHE A 193 -14.36 -0.96 6.36
CA PHE A 193 -13.55 0.23 6.66
C PHE A 193 -14.10 1.50 5.99
N LEU A 194 -14.64 1.37 4.78
CA LEU A 194 -15.36 2.46 4.09
C LEU A 194 -16.65 2.84 4.83
N THR A 195 -17.37 1.88 5.44
CA THR A 195 -18.57 2.19 6.23
C THR A 195 -18.29 2.97 7.51
N LYS A 196 -17.17 2.74 8.22
CA LYS A 196 -16.90 3.50 9.46
C LYS A 196 -16.48 4.94 9.17
N ALA A 197 -15.65 5.16 8.15
CA ALA A 197 -15.28 6.52 7.74
C ALA A 197 -16.47 7.28 7.13
N THR A 198 -17.31 6.63 6.32
CA THR A 198 -18.52 7.28 5.78
C THR A 198 -19.58 7.53 6.85
N VAL A 199 -19.79 6.65 7.83
CA VAL A 199 -20.74 6.89 8.92
C VAL A 199 -20.30 8.05 9.80
N VAL A 200 -19.01 8.17 10.15
CA VAL A 200 -18.51 9.33 10.91
C VAL A 200 -18.64 10.61 10.09
N THR A 201 -18.31 10.57 8.79
CA THR A 201 -18.41 11.74 7.91
C THR A 201 -19.87 12.15 7.66
N LEU A 202 -20.80 11.21 7.48
CA LEU A 202 -22.25 11.46 7.37
C LEU A 202 -22.84 11.98 8.68
N THR A 203 -22.37 11.50 9.83
CA THR A 203 -22.84 11.98 11.14
C THR A 203 -22.35 13.39 11.41
N LEU A 204 -21.09 13.70 11.05
CA LEU A 204 -20.54 15.06 11.12
C LEU A 204 -21.23 16.01 10.13
N MET A 205 -21.47 15.59 8.88
CA MET A 205 -22.23 16.39 7.92
C MET A 205 -23.68 16.64 8.37
N ARG A 206 -24.31 15.65 9.04
CA ARG A 206 -25.67 15.81 9.56
C ARG A 206 -25.75 16.75 10.76
N GLN A 207 -24.76 16.71 11.67
CA GLN A 207 -24.70 17.67 12.78
C GLN A 207 -24.31 19.08 12.33
N PHE A 208 -23.33 19.22 11.42
CA PHE A 208 -22.95 20.53 10.87
C PHE A 208 -24.04 21.12 9.96
N GLY A 209 -24.78 20.30 9.20
CA GLY A 209 -25.88 20.77 8.35
C GLY A 209 -27.08 21.31 9.13
N PHE A 210 -27.39 20.73 10.29
CA PHE A 210 -28.51 21.19 11.13
C PHE A 210 -28.18 22.48 11.90
N LEU A 211 -26.94 22.62 12.39
CA LEU A 211 -26.50 23.85 13.07
C LEU A 211 -26.30 25.02 12.08
N SER A 212 -25.71 24.76 10.90
CA SER A 212 -25.53 25.80 9.88
C SER A 212 -26.84 26.26 9.23
N GLY A 213 -27.83 25.37 9.07
CA GLY A 213 -29.11 25.73 8.44
C GLY A 213 -29.92 26.76 9.24
N VAL A 214 -29.95 26.64 10.57
CA VAL A 214 -30.71 27.55 11.44
C VAL A 214 -30.02 28.91 11.56
N GLU A 215 -28.69 28.92 11.69
CA GLU A 215 -27.92 30.17 11.72
C GLU A 215 -27.95 30.91 10.38
N LEU A 216 -27.80 30.18 9.26
CA LEU A 216 -27.93 30.77 7.93
C LEU A 216 -29.35 31.31 7.70
N ALA A 217 -30.39 30.58 8.11
CA ALA A 217 -31.77 31.07 8.00
C ALA A 217 -31.99 32.38 8.78
N MET A 218 -31.44 32.51 9.99
CA MET A 218 -31.51 33.76 10.75
C MET A 218 -30.72 34.90 10.09
N VAL A 219 -29.54 34.62 9.52
CA VAL A 219 -28.75 35.59 8.75
C VAL A 219 -29.50 36.04 7.49
N PHE A 220 -30.10 35.10 6.75
CA PHE A 220 -30.91 35.42 5.57
C PHE A 220 -32.16 36.23 5.94
N TYR A 221 -32.80 35.92 7.06
CA TYR A 221 -33.95 36.67 7.56
C TYR A 221 -33.58 38.11 7.97
N ALA A 222 -32.45 38.28 8.66
CA ALA A 222 -31.91 39.61 9.01
C ALA A 222 -31.49 40.42 7.78
N LEU A 223 -30.85 39.78 6.79
CA LEU A 223 -30.44 40.43 5.53
C LEU A 223 -31.65 40.82 4.66
N ARG A 224 -32.74 40.04 4.71
CA ARG A 224 -34.02 40.38 4.07
C ARG A 224 -34.63 41.63 4.69
N TRP A 225 -34.61 41.74 6.01
CA TRP A 225 -35.10 42.92 6.72
C TRP A 225 -34.30 44.20 6.43
N LEU A 226 -33.00 44.07 6.17
CA LEU A 226 -32.12 45.20 5.83
C LEU A 226 -32.16 45.62 4.35
N GLY A 227 -32.99 44.98 3.51
CA GLY A 227 -33.07 45.27 2.07
C GLY A 227 -31.80 44.87 1.28
N LEU A 228 -30.82 44.26 1.93
CA LEU A 228 -29.55 43.80 1.34
C LEU A 228 -29.70 42.47 0.58
N PHE A 229 -30.83 41.78 0.75
CA PHE A 229 -31.10 40.51 0.08
C PHE A 229 -31.05 40.61 -1.45
N SER A 230 -31.54 41.71 -2.04
CA SER A 230 -31.45 41.91 -3.48
C SER A 230 -30.01 42.01 -3.98
N PHE A 231 -29.12 42.63 -3.18
CA PHE A 231 -27.70 42.74 -3.52
C PHE A 231 -26.98 41.40 -3.35
N LEU A 232 -27.25 40.69 -2.25
CA LEU A 232 -26.66 39.38 -1.97
C LEU A 232 -27.07 38.35 -3.03
N TRP A 233 -28.33 38.38 -3.48
CA TRP A 233 -28.84 37.50 -4.52
C TRP A 233 -28.17 37.72 -5.88
N GLU A 234 -27.98 38.98 -6.28
CA GLU A 234 -27.25 39.30 -7.52
C GLU A 234 -25.75 38.95 -7.41
N PHE A 235 -25.16 39.09 -6.23
CA PHE A 235 -23.79 38.62 -5.97
C PHE A 235 -23.68 37.10 -6.08
N VAL A 236 -24.61 36.35 -5.49
CA VAL A 236 -24.65 34.88 -5.57
C VAL A 236 -24.84 34.41 -7.01
N LYS A 237 -25.76 35.02 -7.78
CA LYS A 237 -25.90 34.74 -9.22
C LYS A 237 -24.60 34.96 -9.98
N THR A 238 -23.93 36.08 -9.72
CA THR A 238 -22.66 36.43 -10.39
C THR A 238 -21.57 35.41 -10.04
N MET A 239 -21.48 35.00 -8.78
CA MET A 239 -20.52 33.99 -8.35
C MET A 239 -20.84 32.59 -8.90
N CYS A 240 -22.10 32.18 -8.89
CA CYS A 240 -22.52 30.91 -9.52
C CYS A 240 -22.21 30.90 -11.02
N PHE A 241 -22.47 32.01 -11.72
CA PHE A 241 -22.14 32.13 -13.14
C PHE A 241 -20.63 32.03 -13.38
N TYR A 242 -19.82 32.68 -12.54
CA TYR A 242 -18.36 32.60 -12.63
C TYR A 242 -17.83 31.19 -12.36
N ILE A 243 -18.39 30.48 -11.37
CA ILE A 243 -18.06 29.09 -11.06
C ILE A 243 -18.40 28.20 -12.26
N VAL A 244 -19.59 28.33 -12.84
CA VAL A 244 -19.99 27.53 -14.02
C VAL A 244 -19.06 27.80 -15.20
N ILE A 245 -18.72 29.06 -15.50
CA ILE A 245 -17.76 29.40 -16.55
C ILE A 245 -16.39 28.79 -16.27
N TRP A 246 -15.92 28.88 -15.03
CA TRP A 246 -14.63 28.32 -14.64
C TRP A 246 -14.60 26.80 -14.82
N TYR A 247 -15.63 26.09 -14.35
CA TYR A 247 -15.76 24.64 -14.53
C TYR A 247 -15.83 24.23 -16.00
N LEU A 248 -16.62 24.93 -16.82
CA LEU A 248 -16.69 24.67 -18.26
C LEU A 248 -15.35 24.92 -18.94
N GLY A 249 -14.64 25.99 -18.55
CA GLY A 249 -13.28 26.28 -19.00
C GLY A 249 -12.28 25.19 -18.64
N SER A 250 -12.34 24.68 -17.40
CA SER A 250 -11.50 23.56 -16.95
C SER A 250 -11.79 22.25 -17.69
N ILE A 251 -13.06 21.94 -17.95
CA ILE A 251 -13.46 20.75 -18.73
C ILE A 251 -12.96 20.87 -20.17
N MET A 252 -13.13 22.03 -20.80
CA MET A 252 -12.62 22.31 -22.14
C MET A 252 -11.10 22.18 -22.22
N PHE A 253 -10.39 22.73 -21.23
CA PHE A 253 -8.93 22.62 -21.14
C PHE A 253 -8.48 21.16 -21.02
N LEU A 254 -9.13 20.36 -20.16
CA LEU A 254 -8.85 18.94 -20.01
C LEU A 254 -9.13 18.15 -21.30
N ALA A 255 -10.21 18.46 -22.02
CA ALA A 255 -10.51 17.81 -23.28
C ALA A 255 -9.43 18.08 -24.34
N VAL A 256 -8.94 19.32 -24.42
CA VAL A 256 -7.86 19.70 -25.33
C VAL A 256 -6.55 19.01 -24.96
N THR A 257 -6.18 18.97 -23.68
CA THR A 257 -4.93 18.30 -23.26
C THR A 257 -4.99 16.80 -23.53
N VAL A 258 -6.10 16.13 -23.25
CA VAL A 258 -6.29 14.70 -23.59
C VAL A 258 -6.20 14.48 -25.11
N GLY A 259 -6.81 15.35 -25.92
CA GLY A 259 -6.72 15.29 -27.38
C GLY A 259 -5.28 15.42 -27.90
N ILE A 260 -4.51 16.37 -27.37
CA ILE A 260 -3.09 16.54 -27.71
C ILE A 260 -2.28 15.31 -27.32
N MET A 261 -2.48 14.78 -26.12
CA MET A 261 -1.80 13.57 -25.66
C MET A 261 -2.09 12.38 -26.57
N MET A 262 -3.35 12.19 -26.97
CA MET A 262 -3.74 11.09 -27.88
C MET A 262 -3.08 11.21 -29.25
N VAL A 263 -3.01 12.41 -29.83
CA VAL A 263 -2.32 12.65 -31.12
C VAL A 263 -0.83 12.36 -30.99
N MET A 264 -0.19 12.82 -29.91
CA MET A 264 1.22 12.53 -29.67
C MET A 264 1.49 11.03 -29.52
N THR A 265 0.64 10.29 -28.82
CA THR A 265 0.73 8.83 -28.71
C THR A 265 0.59 8.16 -30.08
N LEU A 266 -0.35 8.61 -30.93
CA LEU A 266 -0.51 8.07 -32.29
C LEU A 266 0.70 8.35 -33.19
N ILE A 267 1.31 9.53 -33.08
CA ILE A 267 2.54 9.87 -33.82
C ILE A 267 3.69 8.97 -33.38
N LEU A 268 3.87 8.75 -32.08
CA LEU A 268 4.92 7.86 -31.56
C LEU A 268 4.72 6.41 -32.01
N LEU A 269 3.50 5.89 -31.91
CA LEU A 269 3.18 4.53 -32.38
C LEU A 269 3.35 4.38 -33.90
N GLY A 270 3.02 5.42 -34.67
CA GLY A 270 3.25 5.43 -36.12
C GLY A 270 4.73 5.44 -36.47
N TYR A 271 5.55 6.16 -35.70
CA TYR A 271 7.01 6.23 -35.90
C TYR A 271 7.69 4.88 -35.65
N ASP A 272 7.31 4.18 -34.58
CA ASP A 272 7.85 2.86 -34.25
C ASP A 272 7.56 1.83 -35.34
N ASN A 273 6.34 1.83 -35.89
CA ASN A 273 5.96 0.93 -36.98
C ASN A 273 6.72 1.23 -38.28
N LEU A 274 6.98 2.51 -38.59
CA LEU A 274 7.76 2.91 -39.75
C LEU A 274 9.23 2.48 -39.61
N CYS A 275 9.82 2.69 -38.43
CA CYS A 275 11.19 2.27 -38.13
C CYS A 275 11.36 0.75 -38.21
N HIS A 276 10.40 -0.03 -37.73
CA HIS A 276 10.43 -1.48 -37.87
C HIS A 276 10.37 -1.92 -39.34
N SER A 277 9.51 -1.30 -40.17
CA SER A 277 9.43 -1.67 -41.59
C SER A 277 10.68 -1.32 -42.40
N LEU A 278 11.44 -0.29 -41.99
CA LEU A 278 12.68 0.11 -42.66
C LEU A 278 13.84 -0.83 -42.33
N TRP A 279 13.79 -1.55 -41.20
CA TRP A 279 14.84 -2.49 -40.78
C TRP A 279 14.70 -3.88 -41.43
N ASP A 280 13.49 -4.30 -41.80
CA ASP A 280 13.25 -5.59 -42.45
C ASP A 280 13.44 -5.55 -43.99
N ALA A 281 13.85 -4.41 -44.55
CA ALA A 281 13.98 -4.20 -45.99
C ALA A 281 15.41 -4.39 -46.56
N ASP A 282 16.39 -4.76 -45.73
CA ASP A 282 17.77 -5.12 -46.12
C ASP A 282 18.03 -6.63 -45.89
#